data_AF-A0A146MG64-F1
#
_entry.id   AF-A0A146MG64-F1
#
_cell.length_a   1.000
_cell.length_b   1.000
_cell.length_c   1.000
_cell.angle_alpha   90.00
_cell.angle_beta   90.00
_cell.angle_gamma   90.00
#
_symmetry.space_group_name_H-M   'P 1'
#
loop_
_entity.id
_entity.type
_entity.pdbx_description
1 polymer ?
#
loop_
_entity_poly.entity_id
_entity_poly.type
_entity_poly.pdbx_seq_one_letter_code
_entity_poly.pdbx_strand_id
1 'polypeptide(L)' 'MKVDKATFMVGSYGPRPEEYEFLTPVEEAPKGMLARGTYHNKSFFTDDDKQDHLTWEWNLAIKKDWTE' A
#
# COMPACT_ATOMS: atom_id res chain seq x y z
N MET A 1 -0.98 -16.81 3.97
CA MET A 1 0.11 -16.48 4.91
C MET A 1 0.45 -15.01 4.72
N LYS A 2 0.52 -14.22 5.79
CA LYS A 2 0.97 -12.82 5.69
C LYS A 2 2.49 -12.82 5.61
N VAL A 3 3.04 -12.15 4.60
CA VAL A 3 4.49 -12.14 4.34
C VAL A 3 5.16 -10.81 4.70
N ASP A 4 4.40 -9.71 4.72
CA ASP A 4 4.93 -8.38 5.00
C ASP A 4 3.85 -7.44 5.58
N LYS A 5 4.27 -6.30 6.17
CA LYS A 5 3.43 -5.18 6.61
C LYS A 5 4.21 -3.87 6.52
N ALA A 6 3.73 -2.93 5.71
CA ALA A 6 4.18 -1.53 5.74
C ALA A 6 3.16 -0.64 6.47
N THR A 7 3.62 0.47 7.06
CA THR A 7 2.78 1.50 7.69
C THR A 7 3.44 2.85 7.50
N PHE A 8 2.69 3.82 6.97
CA PHE A 8 3.19 5.16 6.65
C PHE A 8 2.39 6.20 7.44
N MET A 9 3.07 6.98 8.27
CA MET A 9 2.46 8.13 8.95
C MET A 9 2.33 9.28 7.95
N VAL A 10 1.10 9.60 7.59
CA VAL A 10 0.80 10.71 6.65
C VAL A 10 0.70 12.06 7.36
N GLY A 11 0.51 12.08 8.68
CA GLY A 11 0.36 13.29 9.49
C GLY A 11 -1.09 13.75 9.66
N SER A 12 -1.27 14.96 10.20
CA SER A 12 -2.59 15.56 10.45
C SER A 12 -2.94 16.58 9.36
N TYR A 13 -4.12 16.44 8.77
CA TYR A 13 -4.62 17.31 7.70
C TYR A 13 -5.91 18.00 8.14
N GLY A 14 -6.01 19.31 7.92
CA GLY A 14 -7.23 20.08 8.16
C GLY A 14 -8.24 19.94 7.02
N PRO A 15 -9.52 20.29 7.20
CA PRO A 15 -10.48 20.29 6.10
C PRO A 15 -10.16 21.36 5.04
N ARG A 16 -10.20 20.99 3.76
CA ARG A 16 -10.18 21.92 2.62
C ARG A 16 -10.96 21.34 1.43
N PRO A 17 -11.37 22.13 0.43
CA PRO A 17 -12.08 21.64 -0.76
C PRO A 17 -11.25 20.71 -1.65
N GLU A 18 -9.92 20.90 -1.69
CA GLU A 18 -9.01 20.14 -2.56
C GLU A 18 -8.40 18.91 -1.87
N GLU A 19 -8.13 17.86 -2.63
CA GLU A 19 -7.50 16.62 -2.14
C GLU A 19 -6.07 16.85 -1.65
N TYR A 20 -5.63 16.06 -0.67
CA TYR A 20 -4.24 16.03 -0.20
C TYR A 20 -3.43 14.96 -0.92
N GLU A 21 -2.21 15.31 -1.31
CA GLU A 21 -1.26 14.39 -1.93
C GLU A 21 -0.15 14.04 -0.93
N PHE A 22 0.18 12.76 -0.86
CA PHE A 22 1.28 12.23 -0.06
C PHE A 22 2.06 11.21 -0.88
N LEU A 23 3.39 11.34 -0.92
CA LEU A 23 4.29 10.42 -1.60
C LEU A 23 5.04 9.58 -0.57
N THR A 24 4.91 8.26 -0.67
CA THR A 24 5.72 7.33 0.12
C THR A 24 7.18 7.36 -0.36
N PRO A 25 8.15 6.97 0.49
CA PRO A 25 9.50 6.69 0.04
C PRO A 25 9.52 5.65 -1.09
N VAL A 26 10.60 5.66 -1.87
CA VAL A 26 10.82 4.66 -2.92
C VAL A 26 10.98 3.27 -2.30
N GLU A 27 10.26 2.29 -2.84
CA GLU A 27 10.38 0.89 -2.48
C GLU A 27 10.84 0.05 -3.68
N GLU A 28 11.55 -1.04 -3.41
CA GLU A 28 12.01 -1.98 -4.42
C GLU A 28 11.16 -3.26 -4.39
N ALA A 29 10.58 -3.64 -5.53
CA ALA A 29 9.83 -4.89 -5.64
C ALA A 29 10.73 -6.11 -5.43
N PRO A 30 10.27 -7.16 -4.72
CA PRO A 30 11.08 -8.35 -4.47
C PRO A 30 11.41 -9.08 -5.77
N LYS A 31 12.62 -9.65 -5.82
CA LYS A 31 13.18 -10.32 -7.02
C LYS A 31 13.43 -11.80 -6.76
N GLY A 32 13.60 -12.55 -7.84
CA GLY A 32 13.92 -13.98 -7.80
C GLY A 32 12.70 -14.87 -8.07
N MET A 33 12.97 -16.13 -8.41
CA MET A 33 11.93 -17.07 -8.86
C MET A 33 10.86 -17.33 -7.78
N LEU A 34 11.26 -17.34 -6.51
CA LEU A 34 10.36 -17.61 -5.37
C LEU A 34 9.46 -16.42 -5.01
N ALA A 35 9.88 -15.19 -5.35
CA ALA A 35 9.12 -13.97 -5.08
C ALA A 35 8.22 -13.54 -6.26
N ARG A 36 8.23 -14.28 -7.37
CA ARG A 36 7.28 -14.04 -8.46
C ARG A 36 5.97 -14.74 -8.15
N GLY A 37 4.86 -14.06 -8.37
CA GLY A 37 3.53 -14.56 -8.07
C GLY A 37 2.52 -13.46 -7.81
N THR A 38 1.31 -13.84 -7.41
CA THR A 38 0.24 -12.91 -7.07
C THR A 38 0.18 -12.71 -5.56
N TYR A 39 0.34 -11.47 -5.14
CA TYR A 39 0.24 -11.00 -3.77
C TYR A 39 -1.15 -10.42 -3.54
N HIS A 40 -1.81 -10.89 -2.49
CA HIS A 40 -3.10 -10.37 -2.04
C HIS A 40 -2.84 -9.33 -0.95
N ASN A 41 -3.02 -8.06 -1.30
CA ASN A 41 -2.75 -6.93 -0.43
C ASN A 41 -4.04 -6.50 0.28
N LYS A 42 -3.91 -6.19 1.57
CA LYS A 42 -4.96 -5.54 2.36
C LYS A 42 -4.43 -4.21 2.83
N SER A 43 -5.15 -3.15 2.48
CA SER A 43 -4.79 -1.77 2.80
C SER A 43 -5.90 -1.14 3.61
N PHE A 44 -5.53 -0.26 4.54
CA PHE A 44 -6.50 0.49 5.33
C PHE A 44 -5.94 1.85 5.73
N PHE A 45 -6.82 2.82 5.92
CA PHE A 45 -6.51 4.13 6.49
C PHE A 45 -7.11 4.26 7.88
N THR A 46 -6.27 4.68 8.84
CA THR A 46 -6.67 4.92 10.23
C THR A 46 -5.89 6.08 10.83
N ASP A 47 -6.27 6.50 12.02
CA ASP A 47 -5.67 7.58 12.80
C ASP A 47 -5.45 7.17 14.27
N ASP A 48 -4.95 8.10 15.08
CA ASP A 48 -4.69 7.87 16.51
C ASP A 48 -5.97 7.59 17.33
N ASP A 49 -7.14 7.97 16.81
CA ASP A 49 -8.47 7.68 17.38
C ASP A 49 -8.98 6.27 17.02
N LYS A 50 -8.23 5.53 16.20
CA LYS A 50 -8.54 4.18 15.72
C LYS A 50 -9.80 4.12 14.84
N GLN A 51 -10.14 5.22 14.17
CA GLN A 51 -11.22 5.20 13.19
C GLN A 51 -10.78 4.44 11.92
N ASP A 52 -11.64 3.58 11.40
CA ASP A 52 -11.46 2.96 10.07
C ASP A 52 -12.05 3.89 9.02
N HIS A 53 -11.18 4.63 8.33
CA HIS A 53 -11.62 5.57 7.29
C HIS A 53 -11.93 4.87 5.98
N LEU A 54 -11.15 3.83 5.66
CA LEU A 54 -11.33 3.00 4.48
C LEU A 54 -10.47 1.75 4.60
N THR A 55 -11.05 0.59 4.29
CA THR A 55 -10.33 -0.68 4.18
C THR A 55 -10.65 -1.33 2.82
N TRP A 56 -9.63 -1.79 2.10
CA TRP A 56 -9.79 -2.43 0.80
C TRP A 56 -8.75 -3.51 0.53
N GLU A 57 -9.03 -4.34 -0.46
CA GLU A 57 -8.16 -5.42 -0.91
C GLU A 57 -7.85 -5.28 -2.41
N TRP A 58 -6.64 -5.66 -2.80
CA TRP A 58 -6.18 -5.61 -4.19
C TRP A 58 -5.10 -6.64 -4.45
N ASN A 59 -4.87 -6.97 -5.72
CA ASN A 59 -3.91 -7.99 -6.13
C ASN A 59 -2.74 -7.35 -6.89
N LEU A 60 -1.51 -7.75 -6.53
CA LEU A 60 -0.29 -7.36 -7.23
C LEU A 60 0.41 -8.60 -7.79
N ALA A 61 0.62 -8.67 -9.10
CA ALA A 61 1.29 -9.81 -9.73
C ALA A 61 2.74 -9.45 -10.10
N ILE A 62 3.73 -10.00 -9.41
CA ILE A 62 5.15 -9.80 -9.71
C ILE A 62 5.60 -10.78 -10.79
N LYS A 63 6.03 -10.25 -11.94
CA LYS A 63 6.47 -11.02 -13.11
C LYS A 63 7.95 -10.81 -13.40
N LYS A 64 8.50 -11.67 -14.25
CA LYS A 64 9.88 -11.51 -14.76
C LYS A 64 9.98 -10.30 -15.69
N ASP A 65 9.01 -10.19 -16.59
CA ASP A 65 8.91 -9.17 -17.60
C ASP A 65 7.51 -8.54 -17.49
N TRP A 66 7.44 -7.22 -17.64
CA TRP A 66 6.19 -6.47 -17.63
C TRP A 66 5.82 -6.14 -19.06
N THR A 67 4.67 -6.63 -19.52
CA THR A 67 4.07 -6.22 -20.80
C THR A 67 3.13 -5.05 -20.54
N GLU A 68 2.97 -4.17 -21.52
CA GLU A 68 1.78 -3.30 -21.60
C GLU A 68 0.49 -4.12 -21.72
#